data_AF-A0A662YUZ8-F1
#
_entry.id   AF-A0A662YUZ8-F1
#
_cell.length_a   1.000
_cell.length_b   1.000
_cell.length_c   1.000
_cell.angle_alpha   90.00
_cell.angle_beta   90.00
_cell.angle_gamma   90.00
#
_symmetry.space_group_name_H-M   'P 1'
#
loop_
_entity.id
_entity.type
_entity.pdbx_description
1 polymer ?
#
loop_
_entity_poly.entity_id
_entity_poly.type
_entity_poly.pdbx_seq_one_letter_code
_entity_poly.pdbx_strand_id
1 'polypeptide(L)'
;MRGRRTLQSFEGSKKELELATVLEHQIKFRYAMLTAVQQQLVRETLMTWLQSQLMNAQPEKTFIRNKAAQVFALMFVMEYLTKWPKFFFDILTVVGLNPRGVDLYLRTLMAIDAEVVDRDIVHTGEETRRNTLIKDTMREQCIPSLVESWYEILHTYQHSNSELTCQCLEVVGAFVSWIDLSLIANDRFVNMLLGHMSVEVLREEACDCLFEIVNKGMDPIDKTKLVESLCQVLQAAGLFSIQQEEDVDFLARFSKLVNGMGQSLIISWSRLVKVSDMKGAQDTLQAIESKGPLMLQLLAHEDDDISSNIIGFCYDYLHILKQACSTGAARQH
;
A
#
# COMPACT_ATOMS: atom_id res chain seq x y z
N MET A 1 37.46 3.64 -25.80
CA MET A 1 37.37 2.71 -24.65
C MET A 1 36.05 2.77 -23.88
N ARG A 2 35.41 3.94 -23.67
CA ARG A 2 34.10 4.03 -22.98
C ARG A 2 32.98 3.22 -23.68
N GLY A 3 32.83 3.33 -25.00
CA GLY A 3 31.78 2.61 -25.75
C GLY A 3 31.85 1.07 -25.70
N ARG A 4 33.05 0.47 -25.63
CA ARG A 4 33.19 -0.99 -25.49
C ARG A 4 32.81 -1.49 -24.09
N ARG A 5 33.10 -0.71 -23.03
CA ARG A 5 32.69 -1.07 -21.66
C ARG A 5 31.18 -0.98 -21.47
N THR A 6 30.54 0.01 -22.10
CA THR A 6 29.07 0.16 -22.06
C THR A 6 28.36 -0.95 -22.82
N LEU A 7 28.89 -1.38 -23.98
CA LEU A 7 28.33 -2.53 -24.72
C LEU A 7 28.51 -3.85 -23.96
N GLN A 8 29.68 -4.09 -23.35
CA GLN A 8 29.92 -5.28 -22.53
C GLN A 8 29.05 -5.32 -21.27
N SER A 9 28.83 -4.18 -20.58
CA SER A 9 27.91 -4.15 -19.44
C SER A 9 26.45 -4.33 -19.86
N PHE A 10 26.08 -3.85 -21.06
CA PHE A 10 24.75 -4.06 -21.61
C PHE A 10 24.49 -5.53 -21.97
N GLU A 11 25.45 -6.20 -22.62
CA GLU A 11 25.38 -7.63 -22.90
C GLU A 11 25.36 -8.47 -21.62
N GLY A 12 26.11 -8.07 -20.59
CA GLY A 12 26.07 -8.70 -19.26
C GLY A 12 24.67 -8.65 -18.63
N SER A 13 24.10 -7.44 -18.51
CA SER A 13 22.73 -7.25 -18.01
C SER A 13 21.67 -8.03 -18.80
N LYS A 14 21.85 -8.16 -20.12
CA LYS A 14 20.92 -8.93 -20.97
C LYS A 14 20.97 -10.42 -20.65
N LYS A 15 22.16 -10.99 -20.48
CA LYS A 15 22.34 -12.39 -20.08
C LYS A 15 21.76 -12.65 -18.69
N GLU A 16 21.95 -11.74 -17.74
CA GLU A 16 21.36 -11.86 -16.40
C GLU A 16 19.83 -11.85 -16.45
N LEU A 17 19.24 -10.97 -17.28
CA LEU A 17 17.81 -10.95 -17.49
C LEU A 17 17.29 -12.25 -18.12
N GLU A 18 17.99 -12.77 -19.13
CA GLU A 18 17.64 -14.05 -19.76
C GLU A 18 17.70 -15.20 -18.75
N LEU A 19 18.75 -15.26 -17.92
CA LEU A 19 18.88 -16.25 -16.85
C LEU A 19 17.78 -16.13 -15.80
N ALA A 20 17.47 -14.91 -15.34
CA ALA A 20 16.39 -14.66 -14.39
C ALA A 20 15.03 -15.07 -14.97
N THR A 21 14.80 -14.81 -16.26
CA THR A 21 13.58 -15.23 -16.97
C THR A 21 13.48 -16.75 -17.09
N VAL A 22 14.60 -17.42 -17.37
CA VAL A 22 14.65 -18.89 -17.40
C VAL A 22 14.38 -19.45 -16.00
N LEU A 23 14.99 -18.89 -14.95
CA LEU A 23 14.76 -19.30 -13.57
C LEU A 23 13.30 -19.13 -13.17
N GLU A 24 12.70 -17.98 -13.47
CA GLU A 24 11.28 -17.72 -13.24
C GLU A 24 10.40 -18.80 -13.89
N HIS A 25 10.63 -19.09 -15.18
CA HIS A 25 9.87 -20.12 -15.89
C HIS A 25 10.09 -21.51 -15.27
N GLN A 26 11.31 -21.86 -14.85
CA GLN A 26 11.57 -23.13 -14.17
C GLN A 26 10.83 -23.21 -12.82
N ILE A 27 10.84 -22.13 -12.03
CA ILE A 27 10.16 -22.07 -10.74
C ILE A 27 8.63 -22.13 -10.94
N LYS A 28 8.10 -21.44 -11.94
CA LYS A 28 6.65 -21.41 -12.17
C LYS A 28 6.09 -22.76 -12.66
N PHE A 29 6.79 -23.43 -13.57
CA PHE A 29 6.22 -24.59 -14.28
C PHE A 29 6.84 -25.94 -13.92
N ARG A 30 8.05 -25.96 -13.33
CA ARG A 30 8.82 -27.21 -13.13
C ARG A 30 9.42 -27.36 -11.75
N TYR A 31 9.09 -26.49 -10.80
CA TYR A 31 9.71 -26.51 -9.48
C TYR A 31 9.47 -27.79 -8.69
N ALA A 32 8.27 -28.37 -8.81
CA ALA A 32 7.93 -29.65 -8.19
C ALA A 32 8.75 -30.83 -8.76
N MET A 33 9.31 -30.69 -9.97
CA MET A 33 10.18 -31.70 -10.59
C MET A 33 11.65 -31.55 -10.20
N LEU A 34 12.03 -30.45 -9.54
CA LEU A 34 13.39 -30.26 -9.06
C LEU A 34 13.65 -31.11 -7.81
N THR A 35 14.86 -31.64 -7.71
CA THR A 35 15.31 -32.33 -6.51
C THR A 35 15.49 -31.34 -5.35
N ALA A 36 15.46 -31.84 -4.11
CA ALA A 36 15.67 -31.00 -2.92
C ALA A 36 17.02 -30.23 -2.98
N VAL A 37 18.06 -30.86 -3.52
CA VAL A 37 19.38 -30.23 -3.71
C VAL A 37 19.32 -29.09 -4.71
N GLN A 38 18.60 -29.25 -5.83
CA GLN A 38 18.43 -28.20 -6.82
C GLN A 38 17.62 -27.02 -6.28
N GLN A 39 16.56 -27.30 -5.51
CA GLN A 39 15.75 -26.26 -4.86
C GLN A 39 16.58 -25.46 -3.85
N GLN A 40 17.41 -26.14 -3.05
CA GLN A 40 18.37 -25.47 -2.16
C GLN A 40 19.38 -24.62 -2.93
N LEU A 41 19.95 -25.13 -4.02
CA LEU A 41 20.90 -24.39 -4.85
C LEU A 41 20.28 -23.10 -5.43
N VAL A 42 19.00 -23.15 -5.84
CA VAL A 42 18.29 -21.94 -6.30
C VAL A 42 18.22 -20.90 -5.19
N ARG A 43 17.83 -21.29 -3.97
CA ARG A 43 17.80 -20.37 -2.81
C ARG A 43 19.16 -19.75 -2.52
N GLU A 44 20.20 -20.59 -2.43
CA GLU A 44 21.56 -20.14 -2.15
C GLU A 44 22.07 -19.18 -3.23
N THR A 45 21.75 -19.47 -4.50
CA THR A 45 22.10 -18.60 -5.63
C THR A 45 21.42 -17.25 -5.52
N LEU A 46 20.12 -17.21 -5.21
CA LEU A 46 19.38 -15.96 -5.03
C LEU A 46 19.90 -15.13 -3.86
N MET A 47 20.15 -15.75 -2.71
CA MET A 47 20.71 -15.05 -1.54
C MET A 47 22.13 -14.56 -1.78
N THR A 48 22.96 -15.35 -2.47
CA THR A 48 24.32 -14.93 -2.87
C THR A 48 24.25 -13.76 -3.84
N TRP A 49 23.31 -13.80 -4.79
CA TRP A 49 23.09 -12.69 -5.72
C TRP A 49 22.65 -11.43 -4.98
N LEU A 50 21.70 -11.52 -4.04
CA LEU A 50 21.28 -10.41 -3.18
C LEU A 50 22.49 -9.79 -2.46
N GLN A 51 23.30 -10.61 -1.78
CA GLN A 51 24.51 -10.16 -1.10
C GLN A 51 25.49 -9.45 -2.04
N SER A 52 25.65 -9.94 -3.27
CA SER A 52 26.52 -9.28 -4.26
C SER A 52 26.02 -7.87 -4.63
N GLN A 53 24.70 -7.66 -4.70
CA GLN A 53 24.11 -6.35 -5.04
C GLN A 53 24.41 -5.28 -3.99
N LEU A 54 24.51 -5.68 -2.72
CA LEU A 54 24.87 -4.78 -1.62
C LEU A 54 26.32 -4.28 -1.72
N MET A 55 27.22 -5.07 -2.31
CA MET A 55 28.65 -4.76 -2.42
C MET A 55 29.05 -4.13 -3.76
N ASN A 56 28.20 -4.20 -4.78
CA ASN A 56 28.51 -3.69 -6.11
C ASN A 56 28.84 -2.19 -6.08
N ALA A 57 29.68 -1.70 -7.00
CA ALA A 57 30.00 -0.27 -7.06
C ALA A 57 28.83 0.55 -7.63
N GLN A 58 28.10 -0.01 -8.60
CA GLN A 58 26.98 0.63 -9.29
C GLN A 58 25.68 -0.14 -9.02
N PRO A 59 24.54 0.56 -8.90
CA PRO A 59 23.25 -0.12 -8.80
C PRO A 59 22.94 -0.87 -10.09
N GLU A 60 22.32 -2.04 -9.96
CA GLU A 60 21.89 -2.82 -11.12
C GLU A 60 20.71 -2.14 -11.81
N LYS A 61 20.52 -2.44 -13.11
CA LYS A 61 19.44 -1.82 -13.89
C LYS A 61 18.07 -2.18 -13.33
N THR A 62 17.14 -1.23 -13.35
CA THR A 62 15.79 -1.36 -12.77
C THR A 62 15.04 -2.60 -13.27
N PHE A 63 15.13 -2.93 -14.56
CA PHE A 63 14.46 -4.11 -15.11
C PHE A 63 15.00 -5.44 -14.55
N ILE A 64 16.28 -5.51 -14.18
CA ILE A 64 16.87 -6.70 -13.54
C ILE A 64 16.41 -6.78 -12.08
N ARG A 65 16.40 -5.66 -11.36
CA ARG A 65 15.89 -5.59 -9.98
C ARG A 65 14.43 -6.03 -9.90
N ASN A 66 13.59 -5.56 -10.83
CA ASN A 66 12.21 -5.98 -10.96
C ASN A 66 12.08 -7.49 -11.26
N LYS A 67 12.89 -8.01 -12.19
CA LYS A 67 12.86 -9.44 -12.52
C LYS A 67 13.32 -10.30 -11.35
N ALA A 68 14.36 -9.87 -10.64
CA ALA A 68 14.83 -10.55 -9.44
C ALA A 68 13.75 -10.57 -8.36
N ALA A 69 13.07 -9.44 -8.11
CA ALA A 69 11.95 -9.36 -7.18
C ALA A 69 10.82 -10.35 -7.53
N GLN A 70 10.47 -10.49 -8.81
CA GLN A 70 9.51 -11.50 -9.28
C GLN A 70 9.98 -12.93 -8.99
N VAL A 71 11.27 -13.23 -9.23
CA VAL A 71 11.85 -14.55 -8.92
C VAL A 71 11.83 -14.83 -7.41
N PHE A 72 12.15 -13.84 -6.57
CA PHE A 72 12.03 -13.94 -5.12
C PHE A 72 10.59 -14.17 -4.67
N ALA A 73 9.62 -13.45 -5.24
CA ALA A 73 8.21 -13.61 -4.93
C ALA A 73 7.69 -15.01 -5.30
N LEU A 74 8.08 -15.55 -6.47
CA LEU A 74 7.73 -16.92 -6.84
C LEU A 74 8.34 -17.95 -5.89
N MET A 75 9.62 -17.79 -5.53
CA MET A 75 10.25 -18.66 -4.54
C MET A 75 9.54 -18.61 -3.19
N PHE A 76 9.15 -17.41 -2.75
CA PHE A 76 8.34 -17.22 -1.55
C PHE A 76 7.03 -18.01 -1.64
N VAL A 77 6.25 -17.82 -2.71
CA VAL A 77 4.96 -18.52 -2.90
C VAL A 77 5.13 -20.04 -2.89
N MET A 78 6.24 -20.56 -3.42
CA MET A 78 6.49 -22.00 -3.51
C MET A 78 7.00 -22.63 -2.21
N GLU A 79 7.79 -21.90 -1.41
CA GLU A 79 8.51 -22.49 -0.28
C GLU A 79 8.12 -21.95 1.10
N TYR A 80 7.47 -20.79 1.19
CA TYR A 80 7.23 -20.10 2.46
C TYR A 80 6.52 -20.97 3.49
N LEU A 81 5.45 -21.67 3.08
CA LEU A 81 4.65 -22.50 3.98
C LEU A 81 5.35 -23.79 4.44
N THR A 82 6.52 -24.13 3.87
CA THR A 82 7.17 -25.43 4.12
C THR A 82 8.67 -25.32 4.31
N LYS A 83 9.41 -25.07 3.23
CA LYS A 83 10.88 -25.20 3.16
C LYS A 83 11.62 -23.93 3.57
N TRP A 84 10.96 -22.78 3.47
CA TRP A 84 11.57 -21.49 3.77
C TRP A 84 10.65 -20.56 4.58
N PRO A 85 10.21 -20.96 5.78
CA PRO A 85 9.32 -20.14 6.61
C PRO A 85 9.96 -18.84 7.12
N LYS A 86 11.31 -18.79 7.17
CA LYS A 86 12.06 -17.61 7.61
C LYS A 86 12.43 -16.64 6.48
N PHE A 87 11.82 -16.79 5.29
CA PHE A 87 12.12 -15.99 4.09
C PHE A 87 12.38 -14.50 4.36
N PHE A 88 11.45 -13.81 5.02
CA PHE A 88 11.59 -12.38 5.28
C PHE A 88 12.70 -12.06 6.27
N PHE A 89 12.86 -12.86 7.33
CA PHE A 89 13.92 -12.64 8.32
C PHE A 89 15.30 -12.83 7.71
N ASP A 90 15.48 -13.83 6.84
CA ASP A 90 16.74 -14.07 6.15
C ASP A 90 17.07 -12.94 5.18
N ILE A 91 16.08 -12.43 4.43
CA ILE A 91 16.26 -11.27 3.55
C ILE A 91 16.59 -10.01 4.37
N LEU A 92 15.79 -9.69 5.39
CA LEU A 92 15.99 -8.52 6.26
C LEU A 92 17.37 -8.54 6.94
N THR A 93 17.84 -9.70 7.37
CA THR A 93 19.17 -9.87 7.97
C THR A 93 20.28 -9.51 6.98
N VAL A 94 20.11 -9.84 5.69
CA VAL A 94 21.10 -9.51 4.65
C VAL A 94 21.01 -8.05 4.23
N VAL A 95 19.80 -7.53 4.00
CA VAL A 95 19.65 -6.16 3.47
C VAL A 95 19.94 -5.09 4.51
N GLY A 96 19.57 -5.32 5.77
CA GLY A 96 19.60 -4.31 6.83
C GLY A 96 18.95 -3.01 6.35
N LEU A 97 19.63 -1.88 6.61
CA LEU A 97 19.28 -0.58 6.06
C LEU A 97 20.20 -0.19 4.89
N ASN A 98 20.73 -1.13 4.10
CA ASN A 98 21.46 -0.79 2.87
C ASN A 98 20.47 -0.31 1.80
N PRO A 99 20.62 0.88 1.19
CA PRO A 99 19.63 1.44 0.26
C PRO A 99 19.28 0.51 -0.92
N ARG A 100 20.26 -0.24 -1.42
CA ARG A 100 20.06 -1.15 -2.56
C ARG A 100 19.38 -2.44 -2.17
N GLY A 101 19.72 -2.95 -0.98
CA GLY A 101 19.02 -4.09 -0.39
C GLY A 101 17.56 -3.74 -0.09
N VAL A 102 17.33 -2.55 0.47
CA VAL A 102 15.99 -2.02 0.77
C VAL A 102 15.15 -1.88 -0.51
N ASP A 103 15.68 -1.26 -1.57
CA ASP A 103 14.98 -1.16 -2.88
C ASP A 103 14.51 -2.54 -3.38
N LEU A 104 15.40 -3.54 -3.36
CA LEU A 104 15.06 -4.88 -3.82
C LEU A 104 14.06 -5.59 -2.88
N TYR A 105 14.17 -5.36 -1.58
CA TYR A 105 13.23 -5.87 -0.58
C TYR A 105 11.82 -5.30 -0.80
N LEU A 106 11.68 -3.98 -0.97
CA LEU A 106 10.40 -3.32 -1.22
C LEU A 106 9.78 -3.78 -2.54
N ARG A 107 10.58 -3.89 -3.62
CA ARG A 107 10.12 -4.47 -4.91
C ARG A 107 9.65 -5.91 -4.75
N THR A 108 10.34 -6.70 -3.92
CA THR A 108 9.95 -8.09 -3.64
C THR A 108 8.62 -8.15 -2.89
N LEU A 109 8.37 -7.24 -1.94
CA LEU A 109 7.07 -7.14 -1.26
C LEU A 109 5.94 -6.81 -2.24
N MET A 110 6.14 -5.84 -3.13
CA MET A 110 5.15 -5.52 -4.17
C MET A 110 4.92 -6.69 -5.13
N ALA A 111 5.96 -7.42 -5.50
CA ALA A 111 5.82 -8.61 -6.33
C ALA A 111 5.08 -9.75 -5.61
N ILE A 112 5.24 -9.90 -4.30
CA ILE A 112 4.48 -10.85 -3.49
C ILE A 112 3.01 -10.44 -3.40
N ASP A 113 2.74 -9.15 -3.18
CA ASP A 113 1.37 -8.62 -3.14
C ASP A 113 0.64 -8.90 -4.47
N ALA A 114 1.30 -8.63 -5.60
CA ALA A 114 0.78 -8.93 -6.93
C ALA A 114 0.46 -10.42 -7.16
N GLU A 115 1.22 -11.35 -6.58
CA GLU A 115 1.02 -12.81 -6.78
C GLU A 115 0.02 -13.42 -5.78
N VAL A 116 -0.16 -12.81 -4.59
CA VAL A 116 -0.87 -13.42 -3.44
C VAL A 116 -2.16 -12.68 -3.07
N VAL A 117 -2.23 -11.38 -3.35
CA VAL A 117 -3.25 -10.46 -2.84
C VAL A 117 -4.11 -9.90 -3.97
N ASP A 118 -3.50 -9.61 -5.13
CA ASP A 118 -4.17 -9.02 -6.29
C ASP A 118 -5.45 -9.79 -6.65
N ARG A 119 -6.57 -9.07 -6.63
CA ARG A 119 -7.92 -9.62 -6.84
C ARG A 119 -8.35 -9.59 -8.29
N ASP A 120 -7.64 -8.84 -9.13
CA ASP A 120 -7.92 -8.72 -10.56
C ASP A 120 -7.32 -9.91 -11.33
N ILE A 121 -6.40 -10.65 -10.71
CA ILE A 121 -5.86 -11.89 -11.24
C ILE A 121 -6.80 -13.06 -10.93
N VAL A 122 -7.28 -13.72 -11.98
CA VAL A 122 -8.09 -14.93 -11.84
C VAL A 122 -7.21 -16.09 -11.41
N HIS A 123 -7.26 -16.41 -10.12
CA HIS A 123 -6.58 -17.57 -9.55
C HIS A 123 -7.41 -18.84 -9.68
N THR A 124 -6.73 -19.97 -9.83
CA THR A 124 -7.36 -21.29 -9.68
C THR A 124 -7.81 -21.51 -8.22
N GLY A 125 -8.71 -22.48 -8.00
CA GLY A 125 -9.18 -22.80 -6.64
C GLY A 125 -8.05 -23.24 -5.69
N GLU A 126 -7.05 -23.95 -6.22
CA GLU A 126 -5.86 -24.36 -5.45
C GLU A 126 -4.97 -23.17 -5.09
N GLU A 127 -4.73 -22.26 -6.04
CA GLU A 127 -3.95 -21.04 -5.80
C GLU A 127 -4.63 -20.12 -4.80
N THR A 128 -5.96 -19.96 -4.89
CA THR A 128 -6.74 -19.16 -3.93
C THR A 128 -6.60 -19.70 -2.51
N ARG A 129 -6.69 -21.03 -2.35
CA ARG A 129 -6.49 -21.70 -1.06
C ARG A 129 -5.07 -21.51 -0.54
N ARG A 130 -4.06 -21.68 -1.40
CA ARG A 130 -2.64 -21.45 -1.03
C ARG A 130 -2.42 -20.00 -0.61
N ASN A 131 -2.89 -19.04 -1.39
CA ASN A 131 -2.71 -17.61 -1.14
C ASN A 131 -3.40 -17.18 0.17
N THR A 132 -4.55 -17.76 0.47
CA THR A 132 -5.22 -17.55 1.77
C THR A 132 -4.35 -18.05 2.92
N LEU A 133 -3.84 -19.29 2.83
CA LEU A 133 -2.96 -19.86 3.85
C LEU A 133 -1.64 -19.08 4.01
N ILE A 134 -1.05 -18.60 2.91
CA ILE A 134 0.13 -17.72 2.94
C ILE A 134 -0.19 -16.46 3.74
N LYS A 135 -1.27 -15.75 3.42
CA LYS A 135 -1.64 -14.50 4.11
C LYS A 135 -1.89 -14.73 5.60
N ASP A 136 -2.62 -15.78 5.94
CA ASP A 136 -2.92 -16.10 7.35
C ASP A 136 -1.63 -16.40 8.12
N THR A 137 -0.74 -17.22 7.54
CA THR A 137 0.57 -17.53 8.12
C THR A 137 1.43 -16.27 8.26
N MET A 138 1.42 -15.38 7.26
CA MET A 138 2.17 -14.12 7.30
C MET A 138 1.70 -13.23 8.44
N ARG A 139 0.38 -13.07 8.61
CA ARG A 139 -0.21 -12.26 9.70
C ARG A 139 0.26 -12.72 11.07
N GLU A 140 0.31 -14.04 11.27
CA GLU A 140 0.71 -14.63 12.55
C GLU A 140 2.22 -14.54 12.79
N GLN A 141 3.05 -14.69 11.74
CA GLN A 141 4.47 -14.97 11.92
C GLN A 141 5.41 -13.80 11.61
N CYS A 142 5.07 -12.93 10.66
CA CYS A 142 6.05 -11.96 10.14
C CYS A 142 5.53 -10.54 9.95
N ILE A 143 4.22 -10.33 9.75
CA ILE A 143 3.68 -9.00 9.46
C ILE A 143 4.04 -7.94 10.51
N PRO A 144 3.97 -8.20 11.82
CA PRO A 144 4.42 -7.21 12.81
C PRO A 144 5.89 -6.79 12.62
N SER A 145 6.78 -7.72 12.26
CA SER A 145 8.18 -7.41 11.98
C SER A 145 8.38 -6.68 10.65
N LEU A 146 7.56 -6.96 9.62
CA LEU A 146 7.59 -6.20 8.37
C LEU A 146 7.10 -4.76 8.58
N VAL A 147 6.04 -4.56 9.38
CA VAL A 147 5.57 -3.22 9.70
C VAL A 147 6.65 -2.41 10.43
N GLU A 148 7.37 -3.04 11.37
CA GLU A 148 8.48 -2.38 12.04
C GLU A 148 9.62 -2.04 11.07
N SER A 149 9.98 -2.94 10.15
CA SER A 149 11.01 -2.65 9.15
C SER A 149 10.59 -1.51 8.21
N TRP A 150 9.32 -1.41 7.82
CA TRP A 150 8.81 -0.29 7.03
C TRP A 150 8.93 1.02 7.81
N TYR A 151 8.57 1.03 9.09
CA TYR A 151 8.74 2.21 9.93
C TYR A 151 10.21 2.64 10.01
N GLU A 152 11.13 1.71 10.23
CA GLU A 152 12.57 1.99 10.28
C GLU A 152 13.10 2.54 8.95
N ILE A 153 12.66 1.97 7.82
CA ILE A 153 13.02 2.44 6.47
C ILE A 153 12.51 3.88 6.27
N LEU A 154 11.23 4.14 6.52
CA LEU A 154 10.61 5.45 6.42
C LEU A 154 11.37 6.49 7.25
N HIS A 155 11.61 6.20 8.52
CA HIS A 155 12.32 7.09 9.43
C HIS A 155 13.78 7.34 9.02
N THR A 156 14.47 6.32 8.49
CA THR A 156 15.88 6.43 8.09
C THR A 156 16.05 7.27 6.82
N TYR A 157 15.13 7.12 5.86
CA TYR A 157 15.28 7.69 4.52
C TYR A 157 14.49 8.97 4.26
N GLN A 158 13.58 9.38 5.17
CA GLN A 158 12.72 10.56 5.04
C GLN A 158 13.42 11.88 4.64
N HIS A 159 14.73 12.02 4.86
CA HIS A 159 15.51 13.21 4.48
C HIS A 159 16.68 12.92 3.53
N SER A 160 16.90 11.66 3.15
CA SER A 160 18.11 11.26 2.40
C SER A 160 17.82 10.51 1.10
N ASN A 161 16.66 9.86 0.98
CA ASN A 161 16.30 9.11 -0.22
C ASN A 161 14.78 9.07 -0.40
N SER A 162 14.24 10.04 -1.15
CA SER A 162 12.79 10.13 -1.40
C SER A 162 12.26 8.94 -2.20
N GLU A 163 13.02 8.42 -3.16
CA GLU A 163 12.58 7.26 -3.98
C GLU A 163 12.30 6.04 -3.10
N LEU A 164 13.18 5.74 -2.13
CA LEU A 164 12.96 4.63 -1.19
C LEU A 164 11.80 4.90 -0.24
N THR A 165 11.66 6.13 0.24
CA THR A 165 10.55 6.51 1.11
C THR A 165 9.21 6.35 0.38
N CYS A 166 9.09 6.85 -0.85
CA CYS A 166 7.92 6.66 -1.72
C CYS A 166 7.61 5.18 -1.95
N GLN A 167 8.59 4.38 -2.37
CA GLN A 167 8.41 2.92 -2.55
C GLN A 167 7.95 2.22 -1.26
N CYS A 168 8.41 2.68 -0.10
CA CYS A 168 7.99 2.11 1.17
C CYS A 168 6.55 2.50 1.52
N LEU A 169 6.12 3.73 1.19
CA LEU A 169 4.73 4.17 1.35
C LEU A 169 3.79 3.38 0.44
N GLU A 170 4.18 3.14 -0.82
CA GLU A 170 3.44 2.27 -1.75
C GLU A 170 3.25 0.85 -1.17
N VAL A 171 4.32 0.25 -0.62
CA VAL A 171 4.26 -1.07 0.04
C VAL A 171 3.31 -1.06 1.22
N VAL A 172 3.37 -0.04 2.08
CA VAL A 172 2.45 0.07 3.22
C VAL A 172 1.00 0.15 2.72
N GLY A 173 0.73 1.00 1.72
CA GLY A 173 -0.60 1.15 1.10
C GLY A 173 -1.15 -0.19 0.58
N ALA A 174 -0.36 -0.94 -0.19
CA ALA A 174 -0.78 -2.23 -0.75
C ALA A 174 -1.14 -3.24 0.35
N PHE A 175 -0.31 -3.35 1.39
CA PHE A 175 -0.49 -4.33 2.46
C PHE A 175 -1.62 -3.99 3.43
N VAL A 176 -1.95 -2.69 3.60
CA VAL A 176 -3.02 -2.22 4.49
C VAL A 176 -4.33 -2.94 4.22
N SER A 177 -4.65 -3.25 2.96
CA SER A 177 -5.89 -3.90 2.54
C SER A 177 -6.19 -5.25 3.22
N TRP A 178 -5.16 -5.95 3.72
CA TRP A 178 -5.31 -7.30 4.28
C TRP A 178 -4.61 -7.55 5.62
N ILE A 179 -3.71 -6.71 6.10
CA ILE A 179 -3.07 -6.91 7.42
C ILE A 179 -3.99 -6.53 8.59
N ASP A 180 -3.53 -6.61 9.84
CA ASP A 180 -4.23 -5.94 10.96
C ASP A 180 -4.02 -4.42 10.87
N LEU A 181 -5.12 -3.65 10.89
CA LEU A 181 -5.05 -2.20 10.79
C LEU A 181 -4.39 -1.57 12.01
N SER A 182 -4.48 -2.18 13.20
CA SER A 182 -3.91 -1.64 14.44
C SER A 182 -2.39 -1.42 14.36
N LEU A 183 -1.71 -2.19 13.51
CA LEU A 183 -0.27 -2.09 13.27
C LEU A 183 0.14 -0.80 12.55
N ILE A 184 -0.76 -0.21 11.75
CA ILE A 184 -0.50 1.00 10.96
C ILE A 184 -1.34 2.20 11.45
N ALA A 185 -2.61 2.02 11.78
CA ALA A 185 -3.49 3.10 12.24
C ALA A 185 -3.31 3.38 13.75
N ASN A 186 -2.10 3.74 14.13
CA ASN A 186 -1.73 4.18 15.48
C ASN A 186 -0.96 5.50 15.42
N ASP A 187 -0.90 6.21 16.55
CA ASP A 187 -0.29 7.55 16.63
C ASP A 187 1.14 7.58 16.10
N ARG A 188 1.94 6.53 16.35
CA ARG A 188 3.34 6.47 15.91
C ARG A 188 3.44 6.50 14.39
N PHE A 189 2.69 5.64 13.69
CA PHE A 189 2.77 5.55 12.23
C PHE A 189 2.05 6.73 11.55
N VAL A 190 0.87 7.11 12.05
CA VAL A 190 0.07 8.21 11.46
C VAL A 190 0.82 9.54 11.56
N ASN A 191 1.49 9.83 12.69
CA ASN A 191 2.30 11.04 12.81
C ASN A 191 3.48 11.07 11.83
N MET A 192 4.08 9.91 11.51
CA MET A 192 5.12 9.82 10.46
C MET A 192 4.54 10.17 9.08
N LEU A 193 3.36 9.62 8.74
CA LEU A 193 2.69 9.93 7.46
C LEU A 193 2.34 11.41 7.35
N LEU A 194 1.83 12.03 8.42
CA LEU A 194 1.54 13.47 8.45
C LEU A 194 2.81 14.31 8.27
N GLY A 195 3.93 13.89 8.87
CA GLY A 195 5.23 14.52 8.65
C GLY A 195 5.64 14.47 7.17
N HIS A 196 5.46 13.32 6.51
CA HIS A 196 5.73 13.19 5.08
C HIS A 196 4.78 13.99 4.18
N MET A 197 3.52 14.20 4.59
CA MET A 197 2.59 15.09 3.87
C MET A 197 3.06 16.56 3.85
N SER A 198 3.97 16.94 4.75
CA SER A 198 4.58 18.27 4.77
C SER A 198 5.85 18.37 3.90
N VAL A 199 6.25 17.28 3.24
CA VAL A 199 7.44 17.21 2.38
C VAL A 199 7.01 17.10 0.93
N GLU A 200 7.33 18.10 0.12
CA GLU A 200 6.92 18.25 -1.29
C GLU A 200 7.08 16.96 -2.12
N VAL A 201 8.22 16.30 -2.01
CA VAL A 201 8.51 15.08 -2.81
C VAL A 201 7.87 13.80 -2.27
N LEU A 202 7.28 13.82 -1.07
CA LEU A 202 6.70 12.63 -0.41
C LEU A 202 5.19 12.73 -0.22
N ARG A 203 4.63 13.94 -0.30
CA ARG A 203 3.28 14.25 0.17
C ARG A 203 2.18 13.51 -0.58
N GLU A 204 2.35 13.29 -1.88
CA GLU A 204 1.41 12.53 -2.70
C GLU A 204 1.33 11.07 -2.24
N GLU A 205 2.47 10.38 -2.13
CA GLU A 205 2.52 8.97 -1.70
C GLU A 205 2.07 8.80 -0.25
N ALA A 206 2.37 9.76 0.62
CA ALA A 206 1.88 9.75 1.99
C ALA A 206 0.35 9.91 2.03
N CYS A 207 -0.21 10.76 1.16
CA CYS A 207 -1.65 10.95 1.02
C CYS A 207 -2.33 9.68 0.49
N ASP A 208 -1.78 9.06 -0.55
CA ASP A 208 -2.30 7.81 -1.10
C ASP A 208 -2.23 6.66 -0.08
N CYS A 209 -1.16 6.58 0.71
CA CYS A 209 -1.08 5.63 1.83
C CYS A 209 -2.18 5.86 2.89
N LEU A 210 -2.50 7.11 3.23
CA LEU A 210 -3.62 7.42 4.14
C LEU A 210 -4.98 7.08 3.52
N PHE A 211 -5.13 7.26 2.20
CA PHE A 211 -6.34 6.87 1.49
C PHE A 211 -6.59 5.36 1.59
N GLU A 212 -5.57 4.53 1.45
CA GLU A 212 -5.68 3.08 1.65
C GLU A 212 -6.09 2.71 3.09
N ILE A 213 -5.56 3.42 4.10
CA ILE A 213 -5.96 3.25 5.52
C ILE A 213 -7.45 3.56 5.71
N VAL A 214 -7.93 4.66 5.09
CA VAL A 214 -9.33 5.07 5.17
C VAL A 214 -10.25 4.08 4.45
N ASN A 215 -9.84 3.56 3.29
CA ASN A 215 -10.68 2.65 2.49
C ASN A 215 -10.72 1.21 2.99
N LYS A 216 -9.83 0.83 3.91
CA LYS A 216 -9.87 -0.50 4.51
C LYS A 216 -11.22 -0.78 5.17
N GLY A 217 -11.84 -1.91 4.83
CA GLY A 217 -13.09 -2.35 5.46
C GLY A 217 -12.90 -2.67 6.95
N MET A 218 -13.76 -2.11 7.80
CA MET A 218 -13.82 -2.40 9.24
C MET A 218 -15.23 -2.13 9.79
N ASP A 219 -15.41 -2.28 11.11
CA ASP A 219 -16.67 -1.98 11.80
C ASP A 219 -17.09 -0.51 11.56
N PRO A 220 -18.39 -0.22 11.32
CA PRO A 220 -18.86 1.14 11.07
C PRO A 220 -18.53 2.16 12.16
N ILE A 221 -18.61 1.79 13.44
CA ILE A 221 -18.36 2.71 14.55
C ILE A 221 -16.87 3.05 14.61
N ASP A 222 -16.03 2.03 14.50
CA ASP A 222 -14.57 2.22 14.52
C ASP A 222 -14.08 2.93 13.26
N LYS A 223 -14.74 2.72 12.11
CA LYS A 223 -14.49 3.52 10.90
C LYS A 223 -14.78 5.00 11.14
N THR A 224 -15.93 5.33 11.72
CA THR A 224 -16.28 6.73 12.05
C THR A 224 -15.24 7.35 12.97
N LYS A 225 -14.81 6.67 14.03
CA LYS A 225 -13.75 7.16 14.94
C LYS A 225 -12.42 7.38 14.22
N LEU A 226 -11.99 6.43 13.39
CA LEU A 226 -10.76 6.54 12.62
C LEU A 226 -10.79 7.78 11.71
N VAL A 227 -11.87 7.95 10.94
CA VAL A 227 -12.02 9.08 10.02
C VAL A 227 -12.07 10.41 10.76
N GLU A 228 -12.79 10.50 11.89
CA GLU A 228 -12.83 11.69 12.73
C GLU A 228 -11.45 12.05 13.30
N SER A 229 -10.74 11.06 13.85
CA SER A 229 -9.38 11.24 14.37
C SER A 229 -8.43 11.73 13.29
N LEU A 230 -8.47 11.10 12.11
CA LEU A 230 -7.66 11.49 10.96
C LEU A 230 -8.01 12.91 10.48
N CYS A 231 -9.29 13.26 10.42
CA CYS A 231 -9.75 14.59 10.05
C CYS A 231 -9.19 15.67 10.99
N GLN A 232 -9.19 15.41 12.31
CA GLN A 232 -8.67 16.35 13.30
C GLN A 232 -7.17 16.59 13.13
N VAL A 233 -6.38 15.53 12.92
CA VAL A 233 -4.92 15.67 12.74
C VAL A 233 -4.54 16.29 11.40
N LEU A 234 -5.26 15.98 10.31
CA LEU A 234 -5.07 16.63 9.01
C LEU A 234 -5.38 18.13 9.08
N GLN A 235 -6.48 18.50 9.76
CA GLN A 235 -6.83 19.90 9.98
C GLN A 235 -5.79 20.62 10.85
N ALA A 236 -5.31 19.99 11.92
CA ALA A 236 -4.27 20.55 12.78
C ALA A 236 -2.93 20.73 12.05
N ALA A 237 -2.63 19.87 11.08
CA ALA A 237 -1.47 19.99 10.20
C ALA A 237 -1.63 21.08 9.12
N GLY A 238 -2.78 21.75 9.04
CA GLY A 238 -3.02 22.86 8.10
C GLY A 238 -3.44 22.43 6.69
N LEU A 239 -3.66 21.14 6.45
CA LEU A 239 -3.93 20.57 5.11
C LEU A 239 -5.30 20.92 4.54
N PHE A 240 -6.18 21.56 5.33
CA PHE A 240 -7.52 21.95 4.90
C PHE A 240 -7.55 23.36 4.28
N SER A 241 -6.39 24.00 4.14
CA SER A 241 -6.25 25.35 3.58
C SER A 241 -6.27 25.32 2.05
N ILE A 242 -7.35 24.83 1.45
CA ILE A 242 -7.44 24.51 0.01
C ILE A 242 -7.07 25.68 -0.90
N GLN A 243 -7.50 26.90 -0.55
CA GLN A 243 -7.23 28.09 -1.37
C GLN A 243 -5.76 28.56 -1.30
N GLN A 244 -4.98 28.05 -0.36
CA GLN A 244 -3.56 28.38 -0.19
C GLN A 244 -2.65 27.32 -0.81
N GLU A 245 -3.21 26.19 -1.23
CA GLU A 245 -2.46 25.11 -1.84
C GLU A 245 -2.27 25.38 -3.33
N GLU A 246 -1.02 25.60 -3.75
CA GLU A 246 -0.66 25.85 -5.15
C GLU A 246 -0.33 24.55 -5.90
N ASP A 247 -0.05 23.47 -5.16
CA ASP A 247 0.28 22.16 -5.70
C ASP A 247 -0.99 21.39 -6.07
N VAL A 248 -1.38 21.53 -7.34
CA VAL A 248 -2.57 20.90 -7.91
C VAL A 248 -2.47 19.37 -7.88
N ASP A 249 -1.28 18.81 -8.12
CA ASP A 249 -1.07 17.35 -8.14
C ASP A 249 -1.30 16.76 -6.75
N PHE A 250 -0.72 17.37 -5.71
CA PHE A 250 -1.03 17.00 -4.33
C PHE A 250 -2.50 17.19 -4.00
N LEU A 251 -3.09 18.32 -4.39
CA LEU A 251 -4.49 18.62 -4.07
C LEU A 251 -5.44 17.62 -4.75
N ALA A 252 -5.08 17.08 -5.91
CA ALA A 252 -5.80 15.99 -6.57
C ALA A 252 -5.72 14.67 -5.77
N ARG A 253 -4.58 14.34 -5.16
CA ARG A 253 -4.47 13.20 -4.22
C ARG A 253 -5.27 13.45 -2.94
N PHE A 254 -5.19 14.66 -2.41
CA PHE A 254 -5.89 15.05 -1.20
C PHE A 254 -7.41 15.04 -1.39
N SER A 255 -7.92 15.46 -2.56
CA SER A 255 -9.34 15.38 -2.87
C SER A 255 -9.83 13.93 -2.93
N LYS A 256 -9.03 13.00 -3.46
CA LYS A 256 -9.34 11.55 -3.39
C LYS A 256 -9.43 11.06 -1.94
N LEU A 257 -8.50 11.49 -1.08
CA LEU A 257 -8.54 11.18 0.36
C LEU A 257 -9.84 11.68 1.01
N VAL A 258 -10.21 12.94 0.78
CA VAL A 258 -11.45 13.53 1.32
C VAL A 258 -12.69 12.80 0.80
N ASN A 259 -12.72 12.47 -0.49
CA ASN A 259 -13.80 11.67 -1.08
C ASN A 259 -13.90 10.29 -0.39
N GLY A 260 -12.78 9.58 -0.23
CA GLY A 260 -12.73 8.28 0.46
C GLY A 260 -13.20 8.36 1.91
N MET A 261 -12.82 9.41 2.64
CA MET A 261 -13.31 9.69 3.99
C MET A 261 -14.83 9.85 4.00
N GLY A 262 -15.37 10.69 3.12
CA GLY A 262 -16.82 10.90 3.00
C GLY A 262 -17.59 9.64 2.64
N GLN A 263 -17.16 8.91 1.60
CA GLN A 263 -17.82 7.68 1.15
C GLN A 263 -17.75 6.57 2.21
N SER A 264 -16.62 6.42 2.91
CA SER A 264 -16.48 5.43 3.98
C SER A 264 -17.43 5.71 5.16
N LEU A 265 -17.65 6.99 5.50
CA LEU A 265 -18.64 7.39 6.51
C LEU A 265 -20.07 7.11 6.03
N ILE A 266 -20.40 7.39 4.78
CA ILE A 266 -21.73 7.11 4.20
C ILE A 266 -22.04 5.60 4.21
N ILE A 267 -21.06 4.77 3.85
CA ILE A 267 -21.18 3.31 3.92
C ILE A 267 -21.41 2.88 5.37
N SER A 268 -20.68 3.47 6.32
CA SER A 268 -20.80 3.19 7.76
C SER A 268 -22.19 3.57 8.29
N TRP A 269 -22.67 4.77 7.97
CA TRP A 269 -24.02 5.25 8.28
C TRP A 269 -25.08 4.29 7.74
N SER A 270 -24.98 3.91 6.46
CA SER A 270 -25.93 3.01 5.81
C SER A 270 -25.99 1.64 6.48
N ARG A 271 -24.85 1.12 6.95
CA ARG A 271 -24.78 -0.15 7.70
C ARG A 271 -25.41 0.00 9.09
N LEU A 272 -25.13 1.10 9.80
CA LEU A 272 -25.66 1.37 11.14
C LEU A 272 -27.19 1.53 11.15
N VAL A 273 -27.74 2.24 10.17
CA VAL A 273 -29.20 2.36 9.98
C VAL A 273 -29.82 0.98 9.73
N LYS A 274 -29.20 0.13 8.89
CA LYS A 274 -29.72 -1.22 8.61
C LYS A 274 -29.76 -2.11 9.84
N VAL A 275 -28.77 -2.01 10.73
CA VAL A 275 -28.73 -2.77 12.00
C VAL A 275 -29.47 -2.08 13.14
N SER A 276 -30.18 -0.98 12.87
CA SER A 276 -30.94 -0.19 13.86
C SER A 276 -30.11 0.38 15.02
N ASP A 277 -28.81 0.62 14.82
CA ASP A 277 -27.99 1.39 15.76
C ASP A 277 -28.17 2.89 15.49
N MET A 278 -29.22 3.45 16.09
CA MET A 278 -29.61 4.84 15.87
C MET A 278 -28.59 5.85 16.42
N LYS A 279 -27.90 5.50 17.50
CA LYS A 279 -26.89 6.39 18.09
C LYS A 279 -25.66 6.47 17.20
N GLY A 280 -25.10 5.30 16.82
CA GLY A 280 -23.97 5.26 15.92
C GLY A 280 -24.29 5.89 14.55
N ALA A 281 -25.50 5.68 14.04
CA ALA A 281 -25.96 6.31 12.81
C ALA A 281 -26.03 7.85 12.95
N GLN A 282 -26.54 8.37 14.06
CA GLN A 282 -26.60 9.82 14.29
C GLN A 282 -25.20 10.44 14.42
N ASP A 283 -24.30 9.82 15.20
CA ASP A 283 -22.92 10.27 15.36
C ASP A 283 -22.18 10.27 14.00
N THR A 284 -22.39 9.24 13.19
CA THR A 284 -21.80 9.14 11.84
C THR A 284 -22.41 10.15 10.88
N LEU A 285 -23.71 10.45 10.97
CA LEU A 285 -24.34 11.49 10.16
C LEU A 285 -23.75 12.87 10.46
N GLN A 286 -23.56 13.19 11.74
CA GLN A 286 -22.91 14.43 12.15
C GLN A 286 -21.47 14.52 11.62
N ALA A 287 -20.73 13.41 11.65
CA ALA A 287 -19.40 13.32 11.05
C ALA A 287 -19.42 13.59 9.53
N ILE A 288 -20.43 13.11 8.80
CA ILE A 288 -20.59 13.39 7.37
C ILE A 288 -20.88 14.88 7.14
N GLU A 289 -21.86 15.44 7.87
CA GLU A 289 -22.31 16.83 7.71
C GLU A 289 -21.18 17.83 7.99
N SER A 290 -20.31 17.55 8.98
CA SER A 290 -19.17 18.42 9.29
C SER A 290 -18.14 18.54 8.16
N LYS A 291 -18.12 17.58 7.21
CA LYS A 291 -17.24 17.59 6.02
C LYS A 291 -17.89 18.22 4.79
N GLY A 292 -19.18 18.57 4.86
CA GLY A 292 -19.90 19.24 3.78
C GLY A 292 -19.20 20.51 3.26
N PRO A 293 -18.71 21.43 4.10
CA PRO A 293 -18.01 22.62 3.64
C PRO A 293 -16.75 22.30 2.83
N LEU A 294 -15.89 21.39 3.31
CA LEU A 294 -14.67 20.98 2.61
C LEU A 294 -14.99 20.29 1.27
N MET A 295 -15.99 19.41 1.27
CA MET A 295 -16.49 18.75 0.07
C MET A 295 -16.94 19.79 -0.98
N LEU A 296 -17.70 20.81 -0.59
CA LEU A 296 -18.16 21.86 -1.49
C LEU A 296 -17.02 22.76 -1.98
N GLN A 297 -16.03 23.04 -1.14
CA GLN A 297 -14.83 23.80 -1.55
C GLN A 297 -14.05 23.08 -2.63
N LEU A 298 -13.80 21.77 -2.46
CA LEU A 298 -13.09 20.95 -3.44
C LEU A 298 -13.92 20.72 -4.70
N LEU A 299 -15.25 20.56 -4.59
CA LEU A 299 -16.14 20.44 -5.73
C LEU A 299 -16.15 21.73 -6.59
N ALA A 300 -16.01 22.89 -5.96
CA ALA A 300 -15.99 24.19 -6.64
C ALA A 300 -14.60 24.60 -7.16
N HIS A 301 -13.60 23.72 -7.04
CA HIS A 301 -12.25 24.00 -7.51
C HIS A 301 -12.20 24.15 -9.04
N GLU A 302 -11.33 25.03 -9.55
CA GLU A 302 -11.23 25.33 -10.99
C GLU A 302 -10.63 24.19 -11.81
N ASP A 303 -9.86 23.33 -11.15
CA ASP A 303 -9.28 22.13 -11.75
C ASP A 303 -10.30 20.97 -11.82
N ASP A 304 -10.43 20.40 -13.02
CA ASP A 304 -11.40 19.34 -13.31
C ASP A 304 -11.04 18.02 -12.60
N ASP A 305 -9.76 17.69 -12.39
CA ASP A 305 -9.35 16.46 -11.71
C ASP A 305 -9.69 16.55 -10.22
N ILE A 306 -9.47 17.71 -9.59
CA ILE A 306 -9.80 17.94 -8.19
C ILE A 306 -11.32 17.87 -7.96
N SER A 307 -12.08 18.60 -8.76
CA SER A 307 -13.54 18.67 -8.62
C SER A 307 -14.22 17.33 -8.94
N SER A 308 -13.73 16.60 -9.94
CA SER A 308 -14.27 15.30 -10.33
C SER A 308 -14.05 14.20 -9.28
N ASN A 309 -12.91 14.21 -8.58
CA ASN A 309 -12.62 13.24 -7.51
C ASN A 309 -13.64 13.28 -6.36
N ILE A 310 -14.31 14.41 -6.12
CA ILE A 310 -15.26 14.61 -5.01
C ILE A 310 -16.70 14.23 -5.38
N ILE A 311 -17.00 14.05 -6.67
CA ILE A 311 -18.38 13.83 -7.14
C ILE A 311 -19.03 12.62 -6.45
N GLY A 312 -18.26 11.56 -6.18
CA GLY A 312 -18.76 10.36 -5.49
C GLY A 312 -19.36 10.69 -4.12
N PHE A 313 -18.59 11.38 -3.27
CA PHE A 313 -19.05 11.82 -1.96
C PHE A 313 -20.27 12.74 -2.05
N CYS A 314 -20.25 13.72 -2.95
CA CYS A 314 -21.39 14.63 -3.17
C CYS A 314 -22.67 13.88 -3.54
N TYR A 315 -22.57 12.96 -4.50
CA TYR A 315 -23.72 12.19 -4.99
C TYR A 315 -24.33 11.32 -3.89
N ASP A 316 -23.47 10.60 -3.16
CA ASP A 316 -23.89 9.72 -2.06
C ASP A 316 -24.50 10.52 -0.90
N TYR A 317 -23.95 11.69 -0.59
CA TYR A 317 -24.47 12.57 0.46
C TYR A 317 -25.86 13.13 0.11
N LEU A 318 -26.07 13.56 -1.14
CA LEU A 318 -27.40 13.99 -1.61
C LEU A 318 -28.43 12.86 -1.49
N HIS A 319 -28.02 11.61 -1.68
CA HIS A 319 -28.90 10.46 -1.51
C HIS A 319 -29.32 10.27 -0.04
N ILE A 320 -28.40 10.44 0.91
CA ILE A 320 -28.74 10.46 2.35
C ILE A 320 -29.75 11.56 2.66
N LEU A 321 -29.52 12.79 2.18
CA LEU A 321 -30.42 13.91 2.43
C LEU A 321 -31.84 13.64 1.90
N LYS A 322 -31.96 13.04 0.71
CA LYS A 322 -33.26 12.61 0.17
C LYS A 322 -33.96 11.59 1.07
N GLN A 323 -33.23 10.61 1.59
CA GLN A 323 -33.77 9.61 2.50
C GLN A 323 -34.21 10.22 3.84
N ALA A 324 -33.41 11.14 4.40
CA ALA A 324 -33.73 11.86 5.64
C ALA A 324 -34.98 12.76 5.48
N CYS A 325 -35.11 13.47 4.35
CA CYS A 325 -36.30 14.27 4.06
C CYS A 325 -37.56 13.40 3.90
N SER A 326 -37.46 12.24 3.24
CA SER A 326 -38.60 11.34 3.03
C SER A 326 -39.12 10.69 4.33
N THR A 327 -38.22 10.41 5.28
CA THR A 327 -38.55 9.86 6.59
C THR A 327 -39.07 10.93 7.56
N GLY A 328 -38.66 12.18 7.42
CA GLY A 328 -39.22 13.33 8.15
C GLY A 328 -40.69 13.63 7.78
N ALA A 329 -41.06 13.49 6.50
CA ALA A 329 -42.44 13.67 6.04
C ALA A 329 -43.40 12.57 6.54
N ALA A 330 -42.91 11.34 6.74
CA ALA A 330 -43.70 10.22 7.26
C ALA A 330 -43.97 10.27 8.78
N ARG A 331 -43.31 11.18 9.52
CA ARG A 331 -43.54 11.40 10.96
C ARG A 331 -44.54 12.52 11.27
N GLN A 332 -45.09 13.18 10.25
CA GLN A 332 -46.08 14.26 10.39
C GLN A 332 -47.53 13.84 10.08
N HIS A 333 -47.76 12.54 9.89
CA HIS A 333 -49.07 11.91 9.84
C HIS A 333 -49.12 10.76 10.84
#